data_AF-A0A101VC87-F1
#
_entry.id   AF-A0A101VC87-F1
#
_cell.length_a   1.000
_cell.length_b   1.000
_cell.length_c   1.000
_cell.angle_alpha   90.00
_cell.angle_beta   90.00
_cell.angle_gamma   90.00
#
_symmetry.space_group_name_H-M   'P 1'
#
loop_
_entity.id
_entity.type
_entity.pdbx_description
1 polymer ?
#
loop_
_entity_poly.entity_id
_entity_poly.type
_entity_poly.pdbx_seq_one_letter_code
_entity_poly.pdbx_strand_id
1 'polypeptide(L)'
;MLTDKDMAMDSLEATKHFVSELTKAAMECSNPSLKNTITQMRNRTEQSQQEIAQITQSKGWYMPSPPADHSDIQRTQQFFNQPMQQMPSPQMGRDMQQMHPQYGGPIRYQ
;
A
#
# COMPACT_ATOMS: atom_id res chain seq x y z
N MET A 1 32.78 -18.67 9.11
CA MET A 1 33.10 -17.78 7.98
C MET A 1 31.81 -17.54 7.22
N LEU A 2 31.61 -16.34 6.65
CA LEU A 2 30.47 -16.09 5.75
C LEU A 2 30.63 -16.90 4.47
N THR A 3 29.55 -17.47 3.96
CA THR A 3 29.52 -18.11 2.64
C THR A 3 29.22 -17.09 1.54
N ASP A 4 29.53 -17.42 0.29
CA ASP A 4 29.12 -16.61 -0.86
C ASP A 4 27.60 -16.39 -0.90
N LYS A 5 26.83 -17.40 -0.45
CA LYS A 5 25.38 -17.29 -0.33
C LYS A 5 25.00 -16.23 0.69
N ASP A 6 25.60 -16.26 1.88
CA ASP A 6 25.32 -15.30 2.94
C ASP A 6 25.67 -13.87 2.49
N MET A 7 26.84 -13.68 1.87
CA MET A 7 27.26 -12.37 1.34
C MET A 7 26.31 -11.84 0.26
N ALA A 8 25.89 -12.70 -0.67
CA ALA A 8 25.01 -12.30 -1.76
C ALA A 8 23.59 -12.01 -1.27
N MET A 9 23.05 -12.81 -0.35
CA MET A 9 21.73 -12.58 0.24
C MET A 9 21.71 -11.34 1.14
N ASP A 10 22.75 -11.09 1.93
CA ASP A 10 22.88 -9.87 2.73
C ASP A 10 22.96 -8.62 1.84
N SER A 11 23.75 -8.68 0.76
CA SER A 11 23.82 -7.60 -0.23
C SER A 11 22.48 -7.36 -0.94
N LEU A 12 21.73 -8.44 -1.24
CA LEU A 12 20.40 -8.37 -1.83
C LEU A 12 19.40 -7.67 -0.90
N GLU A 13 19.45 -7.93 0.41
CA GLU A 13 18.61 -7.24 1.39
C GLU A 13 19.07 -5.79 1.64
N ALA A 14 20.38 -5.56 1.73
CA ALA A 14 20.94 -4.22 1.91
C ALA A 14 20.54 -3.27 0.77
N THR A 15 20.56 -3.76 -0.48
CA THR A 15 20.11 -2.95 -1.63
C THR A 15 18.63 -2.59 -1.54
N LYS A 16 17.73 -3.50 -1.12
CA LYS A 16 16.30 -3.19 -0.90
C LYS A 16 16.12 -2.11 0.18
N HIS A 17 16.89 -2.21 1.26
CA HIS A 17 16.88 -1.22 2.32
C HIS A 17 17.32 0.16 1.80
N PHE A 18 18.44 0.22 1.07
CA PHE A 18 18.94 1.48 0.49
C PHE A 18 17.98 2.11 -0.51
N VAL A 19 17.31 1.33 -1.37
CA VAL A 19 16.28 1.86 -2.27
C VAL A 19 15.16 2.55 -1.49
N SER A 20 14.72 1.94 -0.38
CA SER A 20 13.69 2.51 0.49
C SER A 20 14.14 3.81 1.16
N GLU A 21 15.36 3.83 1.71
CA GLU A 21 15.91 5.03 2.38
C GLU A 21 16.19 6.16 1.39
N LEU A 22 16.76 5.87 0.23
CA LEU A 22 17.00 6.87 -0.82
C LEU A 22 15.69 7.46 -1.36
N THR A 23 14.61 6.65 -1.41
CA THR A 23 13.28 7.15 -1.77
C THR A 23 12.77 8.17 -0.76
N LYS A 24 12.83 7.85 0.54
CA LYS A 24 12.44 8.80 1.61
C LYS A 24 13.28 10.08 1.54
N ALA A 25 14.61 9.94 1.45
CA ALA A 25 15.52 11.07 1.34
C ALA A 25 15.21 11.97 0.13
N ALA A 26 14.90 11.39 -1.03
CA ALA A 26 14.52 12.16 -2.22
C ALA A 26 13.17 12.89 -2.07
N MET A 27 12.23 12.33 -1.31
CA MET A 27 10.94 12.95 -1.03
C MET A 27 11.05 14.13 -0.07
N GLU A 28 11.95 14.05 0.92
CA GLU A 28 12.16 15.09 1.93
C GLU A 28 13.17 16.17 1.50
N CYS A 29 13.88 15.97 0.39
CA CYS A 29 14.90 16.91 -0.09
C CYS A 29 14.30 18.13 -0.80
N SER A 30 14.53 19.32 -0.22
CA SER A 30 14.09 20.60 -0.80
C SER A 30 15.05 21.16 -1.86
N ASN A 31 16.33 20.76 -1.86
CA ASN A 31 17.31 21.20 -2.85
C ASN A 31 17.18 20.38 -4.16
N PRO A 32 16.82 20.99 -5.30
CA PRO A 32 16.56 20.25 -6.54
C PRO A 32 17.77 19.48 -7.09
N SER A 33 18.96 20.06 -6.99
CA SER A 33 20.19 19.41 -7.47
C SER A 33 20.53 18.18 -6.62
N LEU A 34 20.43 18.31 -5.30
CA LEU A 34 20.65 17.20 -4.38
C LEU A 34 19.59 16.10 -4.57
N LYS A 35 18.31 16.46 -4.73
CA LYS A 35 17.23 15.50 -5.02
C LYS A 35 17.50 14.69 -6.29
N ASN A 36 17.99 15.34 -7.35
CA ASN A 36 18.38 14.65 -8.58
C ASN A 36 19.52 13.66 -8.34
N THR A 37 20.52 14.05 -7.55
CA THR A 37 21.63 13.15 -7.17
C THR A 37 21.14 11.94 -6.37
N ILE A 38 20.30 12.13 -5.36
CA ILE A 38 19.73 11.03 -4.55
C ILE A 38 18.90 10.10 -5.44
N THR A 39 18.11 10.65 -6.37
CA THR A 39 17.31 9.86 -7.31
C THR A 39 18.21 9.02 -8.23
N GLN A 40 19.32 9.58 -8.72
CA GLN A 40 20.29 8.82 -9.52
C GLN A 40 20.96 7.71 -8.71
N MET A 41 21.27 7.96 -7.43
CA MET A 41 21.80 6.92 -6.53
C MET A 41 20.79 5.78 -6.37
N ARG A 42 19.51 6.10 -6.12
CA ARG A 42 18.44 5.09 -6.01
C ARG A 42 18.35 4.22 -7.25
N ASN A 43 18.32 4.84 -8.43
CA ASN A 43 18.23 4.12 -9.71
C ASN A 43 19.44 3.18 -9.91
N ARG A 44 20.65 3.60 -9.52
CA ARG A 44 21.86 2.73 -9.56
C ARG A 44 21.76 1.58 -8.57
N THR A 45 21.25 1.82 -7.36
CA THR A 45 21.02 0.77 -6.35
C THR A 45 19.99 -0.24 -6.82
N GLU A 46 18.91 0.19 -7.47
CA GLU A 46 17.92 -0.70 -8.10
C GLU A 46 18.55 -1.57 -9.19
N GLN A 47 19.42 -0.99 -10.04
CA GLN A 47 20.16 -1.75 -11.05
C GLN A 47 21.06 -2.83 -10.41
N SER A 48 21.83 -2.48 -9.37
CA SER A 48 22.63 -3.46 -8.62
C SER A 48 21.77 -4.53 -7.95
N GLN A 49 20.61 -4.17 -7.41
CA GLN A 49 19.66 -5.12 -6.82
C GLN A 49 19.21 -6.16 -7.85
N GLN A 50 18.89 -5.74 -9.08
CA GLN A 50 18.48 -6.65 -10.16
C GLN A 50 19.61 -7.61 -10.55
N GLU A 51 20.84 -7.12 -10.66
CA GLU A 51 22.02 -7.96 -10.98
C GLU A 51 22.28 -9.01 -9.89
N ILE A 52 22.26 -8.61 -8.61
CA ILE A 52 22.42 -9.54 -7.48
C ILE A 52 21.27 -10.55 -7.45
N ALA A 53 20.04 -10.12 -7.71
CA ALA A 53 18.88 -11.01 -7.78
C ALA A 53 19.04 -12.06 -8.89
N GLN A 54 19.57 -11.71 -10.06
CA GLN A 54 19.83 -12.66 -11.15
C GLN A 54 20.92 -13.66 -10.76
N ILE A 55 22.02 -13.19 -10.16
CA ILE A 55 23.12 -14.06 -9.69
C ILE A 55 22.60 -15.05 -8.64
N THR A 56 21.90 -14.56 -7.63
CA THR A 56 21.35 -15.41 -6.54
C THR A 56 20.29 -16.38 -7.06
N GLN A 57 19.47 -15.99 -8.04
CA GLN A 57 18.52 -16.89 -8.71
C GLN A 57 19.21 -18.00 -9.50
N SER A 58 20.20 -17.67 -10.34
CA SER A 58 20.94 -18.66 -11.14
C SER A 58 21.66 -19.70 -10.30
N LYS A 59 22.00 -19.36 -9.04
CA LYS A 59 22.61 -20.25 -8.06
C LYS A 59 21.60 -20.98 -7.17
N GLY A 60 20.31 -20.72 -7.33
CA GLY A 60 19.24 -21.30 -6.51
C GLY A 60 19.20 -20.80 -5.07
N TRP A 61 19.78 -19.62 -4.80
CA TRP A 61 19.84 -19.04 -3.46
C TRP A 61 18.67 -18.11 -3.15
N TYR A 62 18.09 -17.52 -4.20
CA TYR A 62 16.95 -16.62 -4.11
C TYR A 62 15.86 -17.07 -5.07
N MET A 63 14.61 -17.06 -4.61
CA MET A 63 13.43 -17.29 -5.44
C MET A 63 12.53 -16.05 -5.34
N PRO A 64 12.35 -15.29 -6.43
CA PRO A 64 11.41 -14.18 -6.44
C PRO A 64 9.97 -14.71 -6.32
N SER A 65 9.07 -13.85 -5.84
CA SER A 65 7.64 -14.18 -5.85
C SER A 65 7.20 -14.52 -7.28
N PRO A 66 6.36 -15.57 -7.45
CA PRO A 66 5.80 -15.87 -8.75
C PRO A 66 4.93 -14.69 -9.24
N PRO A 67 4.73 -14.54 -10.55
CA PRO A 67 3.74 -13.62 -11.09
C PRO A 67 2.37 -13.87 -10.45
N ALA A 68 1.62 -12.81 -10.18
CA ALA A 68 0.25 -12.94 -9.69
C ALA A 68 -0.65 -13.58 -10.76
N ASP A 69 -1.67 -14.33 -10.32
CA ASP A 69 -2.66 -14.92 -11.22
C ASP A 69 -3.45 -13.85 -11.99
N HIS A 70 -3.69 -14.11 -13.28
CA HIS A 70 -4.41 -13.19 -14.16
C HIS A 70 -5.83 -12.85 -13.64
N SER A 71 -6.49 -13.82 -13.02
CA SER A 71 -7.82 -13.64 -12.40
C SER A 71 -7.78 -12.64 -11.25
N ASP A 72 -6.75 -12.67 -10.41
CA ASP A 72 -6.57 -11.74 -9.29
C ASP A 72 -6.21 -10.34 -9.78
N ILE A 73 -5.38 -10.25 -10.84
CA ILE A 73 -5.10 -8.97 -11.52
C ILE A 73 -6.40 -8.35 -12.04
N GLN A 74 -7.24 -9.12 -12.76
CA GLN A 74 -8.52 -8.62 -13.30
C GLN A 74 -9.49 -8.21 -12.19
N ARG A 75 -9.63 -9.01 -11.13
CA ARG A 75 -10.50 -8.69 -9.98
C ARG A 75 -10.08 -7.37 -9.32
N THR A 76 -8.78 -7.19 -9.10
CA THR A 76 -8.23 -5.98 -8.48
C THR A 76 -8.46 -4.74 -9.35
N GLN A 77 -8.23 -4.86 -10.68
CA GLN A 77 -8.53 -3.78 -11.62
C GLN A 77 -10.01 -3.39 -11.61
N GLN A 78 -10.93 -4.38 -11.62
CA GLN A 78 -12.36 -4.10 -11.54
C GLN A 78 -12.75 -3.39 -10.25
N PHE A 79 -12.15 -3.77 -9.10
CA PHE A 79 -12.40 -3.10 -7.83
C PHE A 79 -12.05 -1.61 -7.87
N PHE A 80 -10.89 -1.24 -8.44
CA PHE A 80 -10.48 0.16 -8.54
C PHE A 80 -11.18 0.95 -9.66
N ASN A 81 -11.68 0.26 -10.70
CA ASN A 81 -12.44 0.89 -11.79
C ASN A 81 -13.93 1.07 -11.45
N GLN A 82 -14.43 0.49 -10.36
CA GLN A 82 -15.78 0.78 -9.91
C GLN A 82 -15.80 2.20 -9.31
N PRO A 83 -16.61 3.13 -9.87
CA PRO A 83 -16.85 4.39 -9.19
C PRO A 83 -17.42 4.04 -7.81
N MET A 84 -16.86 4.61 -6.74
CA MET A 84 -17.45 4.50 -5.40
C MET A 84 -18.91 4.94 -5.50
N GLN A 85 -19.82 3.98 -5.64
CA GLN A 85 -21.24 4.23 -5.59
C GLN A 85 -21.49 4.74 -4.18
N GLN A 86 -22.04 5.95 -4.08
CA GLN A 86 -22.41 6.57 -2.82
C GLN A 86 -23.20 5.55 -2.01
N MET A 87 -22.67 5.16 -0.85
CA MET A 87 -23.38 4.25 0.05
C MET A 87 -24.77 4.84 0.29
N PRO A 88 -25.85 4.09 0.06
CA PRO A 88 -27.20 4.62 0.29
C PRO A 88 -27.31 5.03 1.75
N SER A 89 -27.72 6.28 1.96
CA SER A 89 -27.97 6.84 3.28
C SER A 89 -29.00 5.97 4.01
N PRO A 90 -28.79 5.58 5.29
CA PRO A 90 -29.81 4.89 6.06
C PRO A 90 -31.09 5.74 6.10
N GLN A 91 -32.18 5.26 5.51
CA GLN A 91 -33.50 5.90 5.56
C GLN A 91 -34.10 5.78 6.97
N MET A 92 -33.47 6.39 7.97
CA MET A 92 -33.95 6.48 9.36
C MET A 92 -34.87 7.70 9.53
N GLY A 93 -35.86 7.86 8.63
CA GLY A 93 -36.66 9.08 8.55
C GLY A 93 -38.14 8.90 8.22
N ARG A 94 -38.60 7.69 7.86
CA ARG A 94 -40.03 7.44 7.57
C ARG A 94 -40.83 6.85 8.74
N ASP A 95 -40.17 6.21 9.71
CA ASP A 95 -40.90 5.52 10.79
C ASP A 95 -41.32 6.44 11.95
N MET A 96 -40.80 7.67 12.03
CA MET A 96 -41.18 8.64 13.07
C MET A 96 -42.49 9.40 12.78
N GLN A 97 -43.06 9.30 11.57
CA GLN A 97 -44.31 10.01 11.22
C GLN A 97 -45.59 9.23 11.61
N GLN A 98 -45.50 8.02 12.17
CA GLN A 98 -46.68 7.24 12.57
C GLN A 98 -46.93 7.17 14.08
N MET A 99 -46.07 7.77 14.92
CA MET A 99 -46.33 7.85 16.37
C MET A 99 -47.04 9.16 16.73
N HIS A 100 -48.36 9.18 16.54
CA HIS A 100 -49.24 10.18 17.17
C HIS A 100 -49.29 9.95 18.70
N PRO A 101 -49.05 10.97 19.54
CA PRO A 101 -49.32 10.87 20.98
C PRO A 101 -50.80 11.15 21.27
N GLN A 102 -51.52 10.13 21.73
CA GLN A 102 -52.85 10.29 22.32
C GLN A 102 -52.67 10.60 23.82
N TYR A 103 -52.66 11.88 24.19
CA TYR A 103 -52.75 12.28 25.60
C TYR A 103 -53.76 13.42 25.77
N GLY A 104 -54.94 13.06 26.28
CA GLY A 104 -55.98 13.97 26.73
C GLY A 104 -56.66 13.41 27.97
N GLY A 105 -56.46 14.07 29.12
CA GLY A 105 -57.16 13.79 30.38
C GLY A 105 -56.72 14.79 31.46
N PRO A 106 -57.64 15.55 32.09
CA PRO A 106 -57.28 16.65 32.98
C PRO A 106 -57.03 16.17 34.41
N ILE A 107 -55.97 16.65 35.07
CA ILE A 107 -55.77 16.44 36.52
C ILE A 107 -55.89 17.80 37.22
N ARG A 108 -56.85 17.86 38.14
CA ARG A 108 -57.21 19.01 38.98
C ARG A 108 -56.11 19.35 39.97
N TYR A 109 -55.90 20.65 40.20
CA TYR A 109 -55.12 21.18 41.32
C TYR A 109 -55.96 21.11 42.61
N GLN A 110 -55.37 20.53 43.67
CA GLN A 110 -55.66 20.85 45.07
C GLN A 110 -54.34 21.23 45.73
#